data_AF-A0A4S1FMH4-F1
#
_entry.id   AF-A0A4S1FMH4-F1
#
_cell.length_a   1.000
_cell.length_b   1.000
_cell.length_c   1.000
_cell.angle_alpha   90.00
_cell.angle_beta   90.00
_cell.angle_gamma   90.00
#
_symmetry.space_group_name_H-M   'P 1'
#
loop_
_entity.id
_entity.type
_entity.pdbx_description
1 polymer ?
#
loop_
_entity_poly.entity_id
_entity_poly.type
_entity_poly.pdbx_seq_one_letter_code
_entity_poly.pdbx_strand_id
1 'polypeptide(L)' 'MDSPSKLENLRFVASLLSVIRHRMHEDGEDLLTYLIDIAYLEASDRLKQKSQPAEASGKALLE' A
#
# COMPACT_ATOMS: atom_id res chain seq x y z
N MET A 1 24.84 0.50 8.93
CA MET A 1 23.43 0.94 8.95
C MET A 1 22.77 0.24 7.80
N ASP A 2 22.03 -0.84 8.06
CA ASP A 2 21.31 -1.55 7.01
C ASP A 2 20.16 -0.67 6.54
N SER A 3 20.19 -0.30 5.26
CA SER A 3 19.12 0.49 4.66
C SER A 3 17.82 -0.30 4.75
N PRO A 4 16.70 0.33 5.18
CA PRO A 4 15.43 -0.36 5.27
C PRO A 4 15.07 -0.98 3.92
N SER A 5 14.63 -2.22 3.97
CA SER A 5 14.21 -2.97 2.80
C SER A 5 13.11 -2.21 2.06
N LYS A 6 13.01 -2.41 0.74
CA LYS A 6 11.97 -1.78 -0.08
C LYS A 6 10.55 -2.07 0.46
N LEU A 7 10.36 -3.20 1.15
CA LEU A 7 9.10 -3.57 1.79
C LEU A 7 8.83 -2.78 3.07
N GLU A 8 9.85 -2.56 3.91
CA GLU A 8 9.74 -1.69 5.09
C GLU A 8 9.42 -0.25 4.72
N ASN A 9 10.05 0.27 3.67
CA ASN A 9 9.75 1.61 3.16
C ASN A 9 8.30 1.71 2.66
N LEU A 10 7.79 0.70 1.95
CA LEU A 10 6.40 0.66 1.50
C LEU A 10 5.42 0.61 2.68
N ARG A 11 5.71 -0.19 3.70
CA ARG A 11 4.87 -0.30 4.90
C ARG A 11 4.83 1.02 5.67
N PHE A 12 5.98 1.68 5.82
CA PHE A 12 6.07 2.99 6.44
C PHE A 12 5.25 4.05 5.69
N VAL A 13 5.39 4.11 4.36
CA VAL A 13 4.63 5.05 3.52
C VAL A 13 3.12 4.80 3.61
N ALA A 14 2.67 3.53 3.59
CA ALA A 14 1.25 3.21 3.74
C ALA A 14 0.69 3.67 5.11
N SER A 15 1.44 3.47 6.19
CA SER A 15 1.05 3.94 7.52
C SER A 15 0.97 5.48 7.59
N LEU A 16 1.93 6.18 6.99
CA LEU A 16 1.93 7.65 6.95
C LEU A 16 0.72 8.19 6.17
N LEU A 17 0.43 7.61 5.00
CA LEU A 17 -0.71 8.02 4.18
C LEU A 17 -2.05 7.83 4.90
N SER A 18 -2.20 6.76 5.70
CA SER A 18 -3.39 6.55 6.52
C SER A 18 -3.61 7.67 7.55
N VAL A 19 -2.54 8.16 8.18
CA VAL A 19 -2.62 9.24 9.18
C VAL A 19 -2.99 10.57 8.51
N ILE A 20 -2.34 10.90 7.38
CA ILE A 20 -2.61 12.16 6.67
C ILE A 20 -4.05 12.17 6.14
N ARG A 21 -4.52 11.05 5.57
CA ARG A 21 -5.90 10.87 5.11
C ARG A 21 -6.91 11.20 6.22
N HIS A 22 -6.71 10.64 7.41
CA HIS A 22 -7.63 10.83 8.52
C HIS A 22 -7.71 12.30 8.94
N ARG A 23 -6.55 12.95 9.05
CA ARG A 23 -6.46 14.36 9.43
C ARG A 23 -7.09 15.30 8.40
N MET A 24 -6.84 15.09 7.12
CA MET A 24 -7.41 15.93 6.06
C MET A 24 -8.93 15.75 5.94
N HIS A 25 -9.44 14.55 6.24
CA HIS A 25 -10.88 14.33 6.31
C HIS A 25 -11.52 15.10 7.49
N GLU A 26 -10.88 15.10 8.65
CA GLU A 26 -11.34 15.88 9.82
C GLU A 26 -11.32 17.39 9.57
N ASP A 27 -10.34 17.88 8.82
CA ASP A 27 -10.21 19.29 8.43
C ASP A 27 -11.17 19.72 7.30
N GLY A 28 -11.97 18.78 6.75
CA GLY A 28 -12.93 19.06 5.67
C GLY A 28 -12.28 19.28 4.28
N GLU A 29 -11.02 18.88 4.12
CA GLU A 29 -10.25 19.02 2.89
C GLU A 29 -10.54 17.85 1.94
N ASP A 30 -11.74 17.84 1.36
CA ASP A 30 -12.27 16.71 0.57
C ASP A 30 -11.38 16.33 -0.63
N LEU A 31 -10.88 17.32 -1.37
CA LEU A 31 -10.01 17.09 -2.53
C LEU A 31 -8.66 16.49 -2.11
N LEU A 32 -8.08 16.98 -1.01
CA LEU A 32 -6.80 16.48 -0.52
C LEU A 32 -6.94 15.07 0.07
N THR A 33 -8.04 14.82 0.80
CA THR A 33 -8.40 13.49 1.30
C THR A 33 -8.50 12.48 0.16
N TYR A 34 -9.19 12.84 -0.93
CA TYR A 34 -9.32 12.00 -2.12
C TYR A 34 -7.96 11.64 -2.76
N LEU A 35 -7.06 12.62 -2.87
CA LEU A 35 -5.72 12.38 -3.42
C LEU A 35 -4.89 11.45 -2.52
N ILE A 36 -5.03 11.56 -1.20
CA ILE A 36 -4.35 10.70 -0.24
C ILE A 36 -4.95 9.28 -0.25
N ASP A 37 -6.27 9.14 -0.42
CA ASP A 37 -6.93 7.85 -0.58
C ASP A 37 -6.38 7.06 -1.76
N ILE A 38 -6.20 7.70 -2.91
CA ILE A 38 -5.61 7.06 -4.10
C ILE A 38 -4.18 6.57 -3.79
N ALA A 39 -3.36 7.42 -3.18
CA ALA A 39 -1.99 7.06 -2.82
C ALA A 39 -1.94 5.90 -1.80
N TYR A 40 -2.85 5.90 -0.83
CA TYR A 40 -2.96 4.86 0.19
C TYR A 40 -3.38 3.52 -0.41
N LEU A 41 -4.37 3.52 -1.31
CA LEU A 41 -4.83 2.32 -2.01
C LEU A 41 -3.71 1.70 -2.85
N GLU A 42 -3.00 2.51 -3.65
CA GLU A 42 -1.87 2.06 -4.48
C GLU A 42 -0.74 1.45 -3.63
N ALA A 43 -0.38 2.11 -2.52
CA ALA A 43 0.65 1.60 -1.61
C ALA A 43 0.23 0.27 -0.96
N SER A 44 -1.05 0.16 -0.57
CA SER A 44 -1.62 -1.04 0.03
C SER A 44 -1.66 -2.23 -0.94
N ASP A 45 -2.01 -1.99 -2.20
CA ASP A 45 -2.06 -3.04 -3.21
C ASP A 45 -0.66 -3.54 -3.58
N ARG A 46 0.33 -2.66 -3.66
CA ARG A 46 1.74 -3.04 -3.84
C ARG A 46 2.26 -3.90 -2.68
N LEU A 47 1.82 -3.62 -1.45
CA LEU A 47 2.16 -4.43 -0.28
C LEU A 47 1.54 -5.83 -0.39
N LYS A 48 0.26 -5.94 -0.78
CA LYS A 48 -0.41 -7.24 -0.99
C LYS A 48 0.27 -8.06 -2.08
N GLN A 49 0.61 -7.45 -3.21
CA GLN A 49 1.30 -8.12 -4.33
C GLN A 49 2.69 -8.64 -3.94
N LYS A 50 3.43 -7.89 -3.11
CA LYS A 50 4.75 -8.31 -2.60
C LYS A 50 4.67 -9.36 -1.49
N SER A 51 3.50 -9.55 -0.89
CA SER A 51 3.26 -10.50 0.20
C SER A 51 2.65 -11.81 -0.29
N GLN A 52 2.20 -11.90 -1.55
CA GLN A 52 1.76 -13.15 -2.15
C GLN A 52 2.98 -14.02 -2.52
N PRO A 53 3.06 -15.28 -2.02
CA PRO A 53 4.02 -16.24 -2.53
C PRO A 53 3.76 -16.48 -4.03
N ALA A 54 4.83 -16.69 -4.80
CA ALA A 54 4.77 -17.09 -6.20
C ALA A 54 4.25 -18.54 -6.33
N GLU A 55 3.00 -18.80 -5.95
CA GLU A 55 2.35 -20.12 -6.07
C GLU A 55 0.99 -19.97 -6.76
N ALA A 56 1.01 -19.51 -8.01
CA ALA A 56 -0.17 -19.57 -8.87
C ALA A 56 0.17 -19.79 -10.35
N SER A 57 1.31 -20.40 -10.66
CA SER A 57 1.73 -20.64 -12.05
C SER A 57 2.09 -22.10 -12.38
N GLY A 58 1.74 -23.06 -11.52
CA GLY A 58 2.14 -24.47 -11.68
C GLY A 58 1.03 -25.53 -11.77
N LYS A 59 -0.26 -25.16 -11.69
CA LYS A 59 -1.35 -26.15 -11.59
C LYS A 59 -2.32 -26.24 -12.79
N ALA A 60 -1.99 -25.62 -13.92
CA ALA A 60 -2.87 -25.64 -15.10
C ALA A 60 -2.38 -26.53 -16.26
N LEU A 61 -1.44 -27.47 -16.04
CA LEU A 61 -0.93 -28.32 -17.13
C LEU A 61 -1.26 -29.82 -17.03
N LEU A 62 -1.87 -30.30 -15.95
CA LEU A 62 -2.24 -31.72 -15.87
C LEU A 62 -3.50 -31.89 -15.02
N GLU A 63 -4.66 -31.84 -15.67
CA GLU A 63 -5.84 -32.68 -15.40
C GLU A 63 -6.84 -32.58 -16.57
#